data_AF-A0A0A0JAH1-F1
#
_entry.id   AF-A0A0A0JAH1-F1
#
_cell.length_a   1.000
_cell.length_b   1.000
_cell.length_c   1.000
_cell.angle_alpha   90.00
_cell.angle_beta   90.00
_cell.angle_gamma   90.00
#
_symmetry.space_group_name_H-M   'P 1'
#
loop_
_entity.id
_entity.type
_entity.pdbx_description
1 polymer ?
#
loop_
_entity_poly.entity_id
_entity_poly.type
_entity_poly.pdbx_seq_one_letter_code
_entity_poly.pdbx_strand_id
1 'polypeptide(L)' 'MTIRTDADVERALESLTSEGQSRSEAVRNAILETERAHRRARLRAAAESLHNDPEDVAASRELTAEMDSFRAW' A
#
# COMPACT_ATOMS: atom_id res chain seq x y z
N MET A 1 22.76 13.54 12.15
CA MET A 1 22.26 12.23 12.62
C MET A 1 23.16 11.17 12.03
N THR A 2 23.78 10.33 12.85
CA THR A 2 24.67 9.25 12.39
C THR A 2 23.95 7.94 12.59
N ILE A 3 23.76 7.18 11.53
CA ILE A 3 23.06 5.88 11.55
C ILE A 3 24.11 4.80 11.41
N ARG A 4 24.02 3.74 12.21
CA ARG A 4 24.83 2.54 11.97
C ARG A 4 24.23 1.76 10.81
N THR A 5 25.08 1.45 9.85
CA THR A 5 24.75 0.72 8.63
C THR A 5 25.57 -0.57 8.61
N ASP A 6 24.96 -1.64 8.12
CA ASP A 6 25.66 -2.90 7.88
C ASP A 6 26.27 -2.94 6.46
N ALA A 7 26.99 -4.01 6.15
CA ALA A 7 27.66 -4.16 4.86
C ALA A 7 26.69 -4.20 3.67
N ASP A 8 25.44 -4.61 3.86
CA ASP A 8 24.44 -4.68 2.79
C ASP A 8 23.90 -3.29 2.48
N VAL A 9 23.62 -2.51 3.53
CA VAL A 9 23.23 -1.11 3.40
C VAL A 9 24.35 -0.28 2.76
N GLU A 10 25.62 -0.52 3.13
CA GLU A 10 26.74 0.18 2.50
C GLU A 10 26.83 -0.13 1.00
N ARG A 11 26.71 -1.39 0.57
CA ARG A 11 26.70 -1.74 -0.87
C ARG A 11 25.54 -1.10 -1.61
N ALA A 12 24.34 -1.09 -1.01
CA ALA A 12 23.17 -0.46 -1.61
C ALA A 12 23.36 1.05 -1.75
N LEU A 13 23.92 1.72 -0.73
CA LEU A 13 24.22 3.15 -0.80
C LEU A 13 25.29 3.46 -1.85
N GLU A 14 26.30 2.62 -2.00
CA GLU A 14 27.33 2.77 -3.03
C GLU A 14 26.70 2.68 -4.44
N SER A 15 25.82 1.71 -4.66
CA SER A 15 25.07 1.59 -5.92
C SER A 15 24.10 2.75 -6.17
N LEU A 16 23.44 3.27 -5.13
CA LEU A 16 22.48 4.38 -5.28
C LEU A 16 23.16 5.75 -5.46
N THR A 17 24.44 5.84 -5.10
CA THR A 17 25.22 7.08 -5.20
C THR A 17 26.22 7.09 -6.35
N SER A 18 26.36 5.97 -7.09
CA SER A 18 27.29 5.83 -8.21
C SER A 18 27.05 6.83 -9.34
N GLU A 19 25.82 7.32 -9.48
CA GLU A 19 25.43 8.30 -10.51
C GLU A 19 25.56 9.76 -10.05
N GLY A 20 26.25 10.01 -8.93
CA GLY A 20 26.54 11.36 -8.42
C GLY A 20 25.50 11.90 -7.42
N GLN A 21 24.51 11.09 -7.04
CA GLN A 21 23.57 11.43 -5.98
C GLN A 21 24.27 11.39 -4.61
N SER A 22 23.98 12.34 -3.72
CA SER A 22 24.56 12.32 -2.38
C SER A 22 23.99 11.18 -1.51
N ARG A 23 24.78 10.63 -0.59
CA ARG A 23 24.29 9.61 0.37
C ARG A 23 23.06 10.08 1.14
N SER A 24 23.04 11.34 1.58
CA SER A 24 21.92 11.93 2.30
C SER A 24 20.64 11.96 1.46
N GLU A 25 20.78 12.26 0.17
CA GLU A 25 19.65 12.28 -0.76
C GLU A 25 19.17 10.87 -1.08
N ALA A 26 20.07 9.91 -1.29
CA ALA A 26 19.73 8.49 -1.45
C ALA A 26 18.94 7.95 -0.25
N VAL A 27 19.42 8.20 0.98
CA VAL A 27 18.72 7.80 2.21
C VAL A 27 17.37 8.49 2.31
N ARG A 28 17.29 9.80 2.05
CA ARG A 28 16.03 10.55 2.09
C ARG A 28 15.02 9.98 1.11
N ASN A 29 15.42 9.71 -0.12
CA ASN A 29 14.54 9.20 -1.15
C ASN A 29 14.05 7.79 -0.80
N ALA A 30 14.93 6.90 -0.32
CA ALA A 30 14.57 5.56 0.12
C ALA A 30 13.52 5.58 1.25
N ILE A 31 13.66 6.47 2.24
CA ILE A 31 12.69 6.63 3.33
C ILE A 31 11.33 7.09 2.79
N LEU A 32 11.32 8.10 1.92
CA LEU A 32 10.06 8.63 1.35
C LEU A 32 9.37 7.63 0.42
N GLU A 33 10.13 6.85 -0.35
CA GLU A 33 9.57 5.78 -1.18
C GLU A 33 8.94 4.68 -0.32
N THR A 34 9.62 4.29 0.75
CA THR A 34 9.11 3.30 1.72
C THR A 34 7.83 3.80 2.39
N GLU A 35 7.78 5.06 2.85
CA GLU A 35 6.57 5.65 3.42
C GLU A 35 5.41 5.63 2.42
N ARG A 36 5.64 6.05 1.18
CA ARG A 36 4.62 6.05 0.13
C ARG A 36 4.13 4.64 -0.17
N ALA A 37 5.01 3.65 -0.17
CA ALA A 37 4.66 2.25 -0.36
C ALA A 37 3.78 1.74 0.79
N HIS A 38 4.14 2.03 2.04
CA HIS A 38 3.32 1.70 3.21
C HIS A 38 1.97 2.40 3.18
N ARG A 39 1.93 3.69 2.83
CA ARG A 39 0.67 4.45 2.71
C ARG A 39 -0.26 3.83 1.67
N ARG A 40 0.27 3.45 0.49
CA ARG A 40 -0.51 2.75 -0.54
C ARG A 40 -0.98 1.38 -0.08
N ALA A 41 -0.13 0.61 0.60
CA ALA A 41 -0.50 -0.70 1.13
C ALA A 41 -1.63 -0.59 2.16
N ARG A 42 -1.55 0.40 3.06
CA ARG A 42 -2.61 0.66 4.05
C ARG A 42 -3.93 1.06 3.40
N LEU A 43 -3.89 1.88 2.35
CA LEU A 43 -5.10 2.25 1.61
C LEU A 43 -5.71 1.06 0.87
N ARG A 44 -4.90 0.17 0.28
CA ARG A 44 -5.41 -1.08 -0.31
C ARG A 44 -6.02 -2.00 0.75
N ALA A 45 -5.33 -2.21 1.86
CA ALA A 45 -5.85 -3.02 2.95
C ALA A 45 -7.16 -2.45 3.51
N ALA A 46 -7.29 -1.12 3.62
CA ALA A 46 -8.53 -0.48 4.03
C ALA A 46 -9.65 -0.66 2.97
N ALA A 47 -9.33 -0.57 1.69
CA ALA A 47 -10.29 -0.82 0.61
C ALA A 47 -10.71 -2.30 0.55
N GLU A 48 -9.80 -3.24 0.75
CA GLU A 48 -10.09 -4.67 0.87
C GLU A 48 -10.90 -4.99 2.12
N SER A 49 -10.63 -4.31 3.23
CA SER A 49 -11.44 -4.42 4.45
C SER A 49 -12.85 -3.89 4.24
N LEU A 50 -13.04 -2.84 3.44
CA LEU A 50 -14.36 -2.30 3.09
C LEU A 50 -15.07 -3.22 2.08
N HIS A 51 -14.35 -3.82 1.13
CA HIS A 51 -14.90 -4.76 0.16
C HIS A 51 -15.37 -6.09 0.80
N ASN A 52 -14.81 -6.45 1.95
CA ASN A 52 -15.19 -7.62 2.74
C ASN A 52 -16.18 -7.30 3.86
N ASP A 53 -16.88 -6.16 3.82
CA ASP A 53 -17.91 -5.87 4.81
C ASP A 53 -19.10 -6.85 4.63
N PRO A 54 -19.34 -7.76 5.60
CA PRO A 54 -20.40 -8.74 5.48
C PRO A 54 -21.80 -8.11 5.47
N GLU A 55 -21.97 -6.88 5.99
CA GLU A 55 -23.24 -6.15 5.88
C GLU A 55 -23.51 -5.72 4.44
N ASP A 56 -22.51 -5.24 3.70
CA ASP A 56 -22.68 -4.84 2.29
C ASP A 56 -23.00 -6.04 1.39
N VAL A 57 -22.37 -7.20 1.64
CA VAL A 57 -22.67 -8.45 0.90
C VAL A 57 -24.08 -8.97 1.22
N ALA A 58 -24.51 -8.88 2.48
CA ALA A 58 -25.86 -9.27 2.89
C ALA A 58 -26.92 -8.33 2.28
N ALA A 59 -26.70 -7.02 2.36
CA ALA A 59 -27.57 -6.02 1.79
C ALA A 59 -27.70 -6.16 0.27
N SER A 60 -26.59 -6.40 -0.44
CA SER A 60 -26.61 -6.61 -1.90
C SER A 60 -27.38 -7.89 -2.30
N ARG A 61 -27.30 -8.96 -1.49
CA ARG A 61 -28.08 -10.19 -1.69
C ARG A 61 -29.57 -9.98 -1.45
N GLU A 62 -29.95 -9.27 -0.39
CA GLU A 62 -31.35 -8.92 -0.12
C GLU A 62 -31.94 -8.07 -1.24
N LEU A 63 -31.20 -7.06 -1.71
CA LEU A 63 -31.61 -6.20 -2.81
C LEU A 63 -31.78 -6.99 -4.12
N THR A 64 -30.88 -7.95 -4.39
CA THR A 64 -31.00 -8.83 -5.57
C THR A 64 -32.24 -9.72 -5.49
N ALA A 65 -32.50 -10.31 -4.31
CA ALA A 65 -33.68 -11.15 -4.10
C ALA A 65 -34.99 -10.35 -4.22
N GLU A 66 -35.00 -9.11 -3.73
CA GLU A 66 -36.12 -8.19 -3.88
C GLU A 66 -36.35 -7.82 -5.36
N MET A 67 -35.28 -7.49 -6.09
CA MET A 67 -35.38 -7.19 -7.53
C MET A 67 -35.85 -8.38 -8.37
N ASP A 68 -35.41 -9.61 -8.06
CA ASP A 68 -35.87 -10.82 -8.73
C ASP A 68 -37.34 -11.13 -8.43
N SER A 69 -37.80 -10.87 -7.20
CA SER A 69 -39.22 -10.98 -6.82
C SER A 69 -40.11 -10.04 -7.64
N PHE A 70 -39.67 -8.81 -7.91
CA PHE A 70 -40.41 -7.87 -8.75
C PHE A 70 -40.40 -8.23 -10.24
N ARG A 71 -39.45 -9.06 -10.69
CA ARG A 71 -39.30 -9.48 -12.10
C ARG A 71 -40.06 -10.76 -12.45
N ALA A 72 -40.47 -11.52 -11.44
CA ALA A 72 -41.18 -12.78 -11.58
C ALA A 72 -42.72 -12.63 -11.63
N TRP A 73 -43.24 -11.41 -11.60
CA TRP A 73 -44.66 -11.07 -11.73
C TRP A 73 -45.01 -10.57 -13.13
#